data_AF-A0A831ZWU8-F1
#
_entry.id   AF-A0A831ZWU8-F1
#
_cell.length_a   1.000
_cell.length_b   1.000
_cell.length_c   1.000
_cell.angle_alpha   90.00
_cell.angle_beta   90.00
_cell.angle_gamma   90.00
#
_symmetry.space_group_name_H-M   'P 1'
#
loop_
_entity.id
_entity.type
_entity.pdbx_description
1 polymer ?
#
loop_
_entity_poly.entity_id
_entity_poly.type
_entity_poly.pdbx_seq_one_letter_code
_entity_poly.pdbx_strand_id
1 'polypeptide(L)'
;MESPALSRVYVIFKRTRCCIRIYTDLDRHAFQAALKESLEKKKSLFLHVYQPNGNGYVRSHTTVTPYEILVDCVFHVQDVSNNGGDPCTDKGKEARFLERLFREHGLT
;
A
#
# COMPACT_ATOMS: atom_id res chain seq x y z
N MET A 1 5.21 -13.54 -20.47
CA MET A 1 5.51 -12.33 -19.67
C MET A 1 5.10 -12.65 -18.25
N GLU A 2 6.06 -12.74 -17.33
CA GLU A 2 5.76 -12.85 -15.91
C GLU A 2 5.06 -11.56 -15.47
N SER A 3 3.87 -11.68 -14.90
CA SER A 3 3.21 -10.55 -14.24
C SER A 3 4.14 -10.10 -13.11
N PRO A 4 4.47 -8.80 -12.98
CA PRO A 4 5.30 -8.33 -11.89
C PRO A 4 4.71 -8.79 -10.56
N ALA A 5 5.57 -9.11 -9.59
CA ALA A 5 5.11 -9.32 -8.22
C ALA A 5 4.44 -8.03 -7.75
N LEU A 6 3.15 -8.10 -7.47
CA LEU A 6 2.38 -6.95 -7.05
C LEU A 6 1.98 -7.12 -5.59
N SER A 7 2.36 -6.16 -4.77
CA SER A 7 1.84 -6.06 -3.40
C SER A 7 0.75 -5.00 -3.33
N ARG A 8 -0.25 -5.29 -2.52
CA ARG A 8 -1.29 -4.35 -2.09
C ARG A 8 -0.83 -3.68 -0.81
N VAL A 9 -0.83 -2.36 -0.80
CA VAL A 9 -0.42 -1.56 0.35
C VAL A 9 -1.60 -0.72 0.82
N TYR A 10 -1.95 -0.85 2.09
CA TYR A 10 -2.82 0.07 2.80
C TYR A 10 -1.94 1.15 3.44
N VAL A 11 -2.13 2.39 3.01
CA VAL A 11 -1.46 3.56 3.57
C VAL A 11 -2.47 4.26 4.46
N ILE A 12 -2.18 4.31 5.76
CA ILE A 12 -3.03 4.94 6.76
C ILE A 12 -2.36 6.24 7.21
N PHE A 13 -3.06 7.35 7.02
CA PHE A 13 -2.61 8.67 7.48
C PHE A 13 -3.05 8.87 8.92
N LYS A 14 -2.10 8.95 9.86
CA LYS A 14 -2.39 8.99 11.30
C LYS A 14 -3.25 10.19 11.69
N ARG A 15 -2.96 11.38 11.15
CA ARG A 15 -3.68 12.62 11.49
C ARG A 15 -5.13 12.63 11.02
N THR A 16 -5.36 12.25 9.77
CA THR A 16 -6.70 12.32 9.15
C THR A 16 -7.52 11.06 9.37
N ARG A 17 -6.87 9.96 9.80
CA ARG A 17 -7.45 8.62 9.89
C ARG A 17 -8.01 8.15 8.54
N CYS A 18 -7.51 8.70 7.45
CA CYS A 18 -7.84 8.23 6.10
C CYS A 18 -6.96 7.05 5.74
N CYS A 19 -7.53 6.09 5.01
CA CYS A 19 -6.78 5.00 4.42
C CYS A 19 -6.92 5.04 2.90
N ILE A 20 -5.78 4.95 2.20
CA ILE A 20 -5.76 4.69 0.76
C ILE A 20 -5.17 3.31 0.51
N ARG A 21 -5.64 2.68 -0.56
CA ARG A 21 -5.19 1.36 -0.98
C ARG A 21 -4.55 1.49 -2.35
N ILE A 22 -3.30 1.07 -2.46
CA ILE A 22 -2.54 1.12 -3.71
C ILE A 22 -1.96 -0.25 -4.03
N TYR A 23 -1.66 -0.47 -5.31
CA TYR A 23 -0.89 -1.62 -5.78
C TYR A 23 0.47 -1.14 -6.27
N THR A 24 1.54 -1.83 -5.91
CA THR A 24 2.91 -1.51 -6.30
C THR A 24 3.62 -2.75 -6.79
N ASP A 25 4.62 -2.56 -7.65
CA ASP A 25 5.54 -3.57 -8.17
C ASP A 25 6.66 -4.00 -7.20
N LEU A 26 6.63 -3.49 -5.97
CA LEU A 26 7.52 -3.94 -4.92
C LEU A 26 6.84 -5.06 -4.15
N ASP A 27 7.54 -6.19 -3.98
CA ASP A 27 7.13 -7.20 -3.01
C ASP A 27 7.21 -6.66 -1.57
N ARG A 28 6.68 -7.41 -0.60
CA ARG A 28 6.69 -7.03 0.81
C ARG A 28 8.08 -6.68 1.34
N HIS A 29 9.12 -7.44 0.99
CA HIS A 29 10.46 -7.24 1.51
C HIS A 29 11.12 -6.01 0.88
N ALA A 30 11.01 -5.86 -0.44
CA ALA A 30 11.51 -4.71 -1.17
C ALA A 30 10.83 -3.42 -0.70
N PHE A 31 9.51 -3.45 -0.48
CA PHE A 31 8.76 -2.33 0.06
C PHE A 31 9.25 -1.93 1.46
N GLN A 32 9.39 -2.91 2.36
CA GLN A 32 9.85 -2.65 3.73
C GLN A 32 11.28 -2.10 3.76
N ALA A 33 12.17 -2.62 2.91
CA ALA A 33 13.53 -2.11 2.77
C ALA A 33 13.54 -0.65 2.27
N ALA A 34 12.76 -0.34 1.22
CA ALA A 34 12.65 1.02 0.69
C ALA A 34 12.06 2.01 1.70
N LEU A 35 11.02 1.59 2.44
CA LEU A 35 10.42 2.38 3.51
C LEU A 35 11.43 2.66 4.63
N LYS A 36 12.11 1.62 5.11
CA LYS A 36 13.13 1.74 6.16
C LYS A 36 14.23 2.69 5.75
N GLU A 37 14.79 2.50 4.56
CA GLU A 37 15.84 3.37 4.03
C GLU A 37 15.36 4.83 3.91
N SER A 38 14.11 5.03 3.49
CA SER A 38 13.53 6.37 3.33
C SER A 38 13.38 7.08 4.67
N LEU A 39 12.94 6.36 5.71
CA LEU A 39 12.82 6.89 7.06
C LEU A 39 14.19 7.18 7.71
N GLU A 40 15.16 6.28 7.55
CA GLU A 40 16.51 6.43 8.12
C GLU A 40 17.28 7.58 7.47
N LYS A 41 17.23 7.68 6.13
CA LYS A 41 17.94 8.72 5.37
C LYS A 41 17.14 10.00 5.17
N LYS A 42 15.94 10.09 5.75
CA LYS A 42 15.03 11.23 5.63
C LYS A 42 14.76 11.66 4.18
N LYS A 43 14.53 10.68 3.29
CA LYS A 43 14.26 10.90 1.85
C LYS A 43 12.81 10.55 1.51
N SER A 44 12.37 11.02 0.35
CA SER A 44 11.07 10.65 -0.21
C SER A 44 11.04 9.19 -0.65
N LEU A 45 9.87 8.55 -0.50
CA LEU A 45 9.59 7.21 -1.01
C LEU A 45 8.89 7.32 -2.35
N PHE A 46 9.42 6.61 -3.34
CA PHE A 46 8.86 6.55 -4.69
C PHE A 46 8.21 5.19 -4.90
N LEU A 47 6.97 5.18 -5.37
CA LEU A 47 6.25 3.93 -5.67
C LEU A 47 5.58 4.02 -7.03
N HIS A 48 5.73 3.00 -7.85
CA HIS A 48 4.93 2.85 -9.05
C HIS A 48 3.57 2.31 -8.66
N VAL A 49 2.51 3.07 -8.95
CA VAL A 49 1.14 2.71 -8.63
C VAL A 49 0.50 2.04 -9.83
N TYR A 50 -0.12 0.90 -9.56
CA TYR A 50 -0.83 0.09 -10.53
C TYR A 50 -2.34 0.12 -10.25
N GLN A 51 -3.13 0.02 -11.31
CA GLN A 51 -4.59 -0.07 -11.24
C GLN A 51 -5.07 -1.36 -11.91
N PRO A 52 -6.06 -2.05 -11.34
CA PRO A 52 -6.66 -3.22 -11.97
C PRO A 52 -7.42 -2.79 -13.25
N ASN A 53 -7.28 -3.55 -14.34
CA ASN A 53 -7.90 -3.25 -15.63
C ASN A 53 -8.80 -4.38 -16.17
N GLY A 54 -9.19 -5.33 -15.32
CA GLY A 54 -9.98 -6.51 -15.70
C GLY A 54 -9.15 -7.67 -16.27
N ASN A 55 -7.94 -7.42 -16.78
CA ASN A 55 -7.02 -8.41 -17.35
C ASN A 55 -5.71 -8.55 -16.55
N GLY A 56 -5.69 -8.03 -15.32
CA GLY A 56 -4.47 -7.87 -14.53
C GLY A 56 -4.36 -6.46 -14.00
N TYR A 57 -3.14 -5.92 -14.05
CA TYR A 57 -2.83 -4.57 -13.58
C TYR A 57 -2.06 -3.80 -14.65
N VAL A 58 -2.35 -2.51 -14.74
CA VAL A 58 -1.61 -1.57 -15.59
C VAL A 58 -0.98 -0.49 -14.73
N ARG A 59 0.25 -0.08 -15.07
CA ARG A 59 0.90 1.05 -14.39
C ARG A 59 0.10 2.32 -14.65
N SER A 60 -0.32 2.98 -13.58
CA SER A 60 -1.12 4.20 -13.62
C SER A 60 -0.23 5.44 -13.54
N HIS A 61 0.57 5.55 -12.47
CA HIS A 61 1.43 6.70 -12.22
C HIS A 61 2.55 6.34 -11.24
N THR A 62 3.46 7.28 -10.96
CA THR A 62 4.44 7.17 -9.86
C THR A 62 4.04 8.14 -8.77
N THR A 63 3.99 7.67 -7.52
CA THR A 63 3.80 8.54 -6.37
C THR A 63 5.14 8.90 -5.74
N VAL A 64 5.20 10.09 -5.17
CA VAL A 64 6.32 10.55 -4.34
C VAL A 64 5.72 10.91 -3.00
N THR A 65 6.13 10.23 -1.94
CA THR A 65 5.72 10.57 -0.58
C THR A 65 6.91 11.24 0.12
N PRO A 66 6.87 12.55 0.38
CA PRO A 66 7.92 13.26 1.10
C PRO A 66 8.11 12.70 2.52
N TYR A 67 9.32 12.86 3.07
CA TYR A 67 9.66 12.34 4.39
C TYR A 67 8.69 12.83 5.48
N GLU A 68 8.31 14.10 5.44
CA GLU A 68 7.41 14.73 6.41
C GLU A 68 6.02 14.09 6.43
N ILE A 69 5.59 13.56 5.28
CA ILE A 69 4.33 12.82 5.16
C ILE A 69 4.54 11.35 5.52
N LEU A 70 5.66 10.76 5.11
CA LEU A 70 6.00 9.36 5.41
C LEU A 70 5.99 9.04 6.90
N VAL A 71 6.53 9.93 7.74
CA VAL A 71 6.54 9.72 9.20
C VAL A 71 5.14 9.73 9.82
N ASP A 72 4.17 10.38 9.15
CA ASP A 72 2.77 10.43 9.55
C ASP A 72 1.95 9.24 9.00
N CYS A 73 2.56 8.38 8.19
CA CYS A 73 1.89 7.23 7.61
C CYS A 73 2.16 5.94 8.39
N VAL A 74 1.22 5.01 8.32
CA VAL A 74 1.40 3.59 8.62
C VAL A 74 1.17 2.81 7.34
N PHE A 75 2.04 1.84 7.05
CA PHE A 75 1.96 1.03 5.84
C PHE A 75 1.72 -0.43 6.20
N HIS A 76 0.61 -1.00 5.72
CA HIS A 76 0.34 -2.43 5.81
C HIS A 76 0.42 -3.07 4.43
N VAL A 77 1.38 -3.96 4.22
CA VAL A 77 1.64 -4.61 2.93
C VAL A 77 1.06 -6.03 2.93
N GLN A 78 0.40 -6.40 1.84
CA GLN A 78 -0.10 -7.74 1.57
C GLN A 78 0.32 -8.17 0.17
N ASP A 79 0.86 -9.38 0.05
CA ASP A 79 1.17 -9.95 -1.26
C ASP A 79 -0.14 -10.32 -1.98
N VAL A 80 -0.18 -10.04 -3.28
CA VAL A 80 -1.36 -10.34 -4.11
C VAL A 80 -1.02 -11.51 -5.02
N SER A 81 -1.61 -12.66 -4.74
CA SER A 81 -1.43 -13.88 -5.55
C SER A 81 -2.33 -13.94 -6.79
N ASN A 82 -3.30 -13.03 -6.93
CA ASN A 82 -4.29 -13.06 -8.00
C ASN A 82 -3.96 -12.07 -9.13
N ASN A 83 -4.06 -12.55 -10.38
CA ASN A 83 -3.87 -11.82 -11.65
C ASN A 83 -4.90 -10.70 -11.89
N GLY A 84 -4.99 -9.70 -11.01
CA GLY A 84 -5.92 -8.56 -11.19
C GLY A 84 -7.36 -8.85 -10.81
N GLY A 85 -7.69 -10.08 -10.41
CA GLY A 85 -8.92 -10.36 -9.67
C GLY A 85 -8.80 -9.73 -8.29
N ASP A 86 -9.43 -8.58 -8.08
CA ASP A 86 -9.90 -8.18 -6.75
C ASP A 86 -11.23 -8.91 -6.57
N PRO A 87 -11.28 -10.10 -5.92
CA PRO A 87 -12.50 -10.89 -5.81
C PRO A 87 -13.48 -10.12 -4.93
N CYS A 88 -14.28 -9.24 -5.56
CA CYS A 88 -15.25 -8.33 -4.96
C CYS A 88 -15.06 -8.27 -3.44
N THR A 89 -13.93 -7.66 -3.00
CA THR A 89 -13.52 -7.79 -1.60
C THR A 89 -14.71 -7.31 -0.79
N ASP A 90 -15.36 -8.22 -0.04
CA ASP A 90 -16.56 -7.92 0.72
C ASP A 90 -16.27 -6.64 1.50
N LYS A 91 -16.93 -5.54 1.13
CA LYS A 91 -16.65 -4.21 1.68
C LYS A 91 -16.73 -4.25 3.20
N GLY A 92 -17.56 -5.12 3.76
CA GLY A 92 -17.64 -5.36 5.20
C GLY A 92 -16.42 -6.09 5.78
N LYS A 93 -15.82 -7.04 5.07
CA LYS A 93 -14.54 -7.66 5.48
C LYS A 93 -13.40 -6.64 5.44
N GLU A 94 -13.32 -5.83 4.39
CA GLU A 94 -12.30 -4.77 4.30
C GLU A 94 -12.48 -3.72 5.38
N ALA A 95 -13.72 -3.26 5.64
CA ALA A 95 -14.01 -2.33 6.72
C ALA A 95 -13.58 -2.89 8.09
N ARG A 96 -13.97 -4.14 8.42
CA ARG A 96 -13.55 -4.80 9.68
C ARG A 96 -12.04 -4.96 9.78
N PHE A 97 -11.37 -5.26 8.66
CA PHE A 97 -9.92 -5.35 8.61
C PHE A 97 -9.26 -4.00 8.89
N LEU A 98 -9.76 -2.92 8.27
CA LEU A 98 -9.28 -1.56 8.51
C LEU A 98 -9.53 -1.13 9.96
N GLU A 99 -10.72 -1.38 10.52
CA GLU A 99 -11.02 -1.12 11.94
C GLU A 99 -10.01 -1.80 12.86
N ARG A 100 -9.66 -3.05 12.58
CA ARG A 100 -8.64 -3.77 13.35
C ARG A 100 -7.27 -3.10 13.22
N LEU A 101 -6.85 -2.74 12.00
CA LEU A 101 -5.58 -2.02 11.79
C LEU A 101 -5.55 -0.67 12.52
N PHE A 102 -6.63 0.10 12.48
CA PHE A 102 -6.72 1.37 13.20
C PHE A 102 -6.54 1.17 14.71
N ARG A 103 -7.17 0.14 15.30
CA ARG A 103 -6.99 -0.21 16.72
C ARG A 103 -5.56 -0.64 17.04
N GLU A 104 -4.98 -1.53 16.24
CA GLU A 104 -3.60 -2.03 16.42
C GLU A 104 -2.56 -0.90 16.38
N HIS A 105 -2.85 0.18 15.67
CA HIS A 105 -1.98 1.35 15.57
C HIS A 105 -2.39 2.54 16.48
N GLY A 106 -3.33 2.34 17.41
CA GLY A 106 -3.75 3.37 18.36
C GLY A 106 -4.44 4.58 17.73
N LEU A 107 -5.10 4.38 16.59
CA LEU A 107 -5.77 5.43 15.81
C LEU A 107 -7.28 5.54 16.10
N THR A 108 -7.81 4.72 17.00
CA THR A 108 -9.21 4.70 17.47
C THR A 108 -9.28 4.48 18.96
#